data_AF-A0A6A3LW06-F1
#
_entry.id   AF-A0A6A3LW06-F1
#
_cell.length_a   1.000
_cell.length_b   1.000
_cell.length_c   1.000
_cell.angle_alpha   90.00
_cell.angle_beta   90.00
_cell.angle_gamma   90.00
#
_symmetry.space_group_name_H-M   'P 1'
#
loop_
_entity.id
_entity.type
_entity.pdbx_description
1 polymer ?
#
loop_
_entity_poly.entity_id
_entity_poly.type
_entity_poly.pdbx_seq_one_letter_code
_entity_poly.pdbx_strand_id
1 'polypeptide(L)'
;MELPGFKVGKKYSMTDVDNWIKEGKYGSFFDFYSSLVIGKHRSDYGRLKQQIDQVPVFDFNSGRYDINLLKSDLFAVIDTDNISVIKNPSYMCIATSNMKISNFVPAGTSYDKYLTTYLGKCKGDDKITCVCGIGKGLFPYEHITSFNVLSQTSIPPQLAFDSKLRGTSITSNENERVKFVWEYYEMKSIKDLLVWYNNLDVVPFIKAIKAQREIFKRFDLDIFADGVSLPGLSEKVMYQTCFNNTQYPDKKPANAFQFPAKRMSGYKSQDAKAKREFGMTLDHLDTAAKPKLSVWIMLLQADR
;
A
#
# COMPACT_ATOMS: atom_id res chain seq x y z
N MET A 1 26.68 -7.04 -26.04
CA MET A 1 25.23 -7.09 -26.21
C MET A 1 24.94 -6.61 -27.61
N GLU A 2 24.26 -7.41 -28.44
CA GLU A 2 23.98 -7.04 -29.82
C GLU A 2 22.74 -6.17 -29.87
N LEU A 3 22.85 -5.01 -30.51
CA LEU A 3 21.75 -4.07 -30.70
C LEU A 3 21.08 -4.36 -32.05
N PRO A 4 19.79 -4.76 -32.08
CA PRO A 4 19.08 -5.01 -33.33
C PRO A 4 19.11 -3.76 -34.23
N GLY A 5 19.61 -3.90 -35.46
CA GLY A 5 19.69 -2.79 -36.42
C GLY A 5 20.88 -1.83 -36.26
N PHE A 6 21.85 -2.15 -35.41
CA PHE A 6 23.08 -1.35 -35.24
C PHE A 6 24.35 -2.14 -35.59
N LYS A 7 25.42 -1.42 -35.92
CA LYS A 7 26.70 -2.05 -36.31
C LYS A 7 27.28 -2.87 -35.15
N VAL A 8 27.46 -4.16 -35.39
CA VAL A 8 28.10 -5.12 -34.48
C VAL A 8 29.55 -4.70 -34.24
N GLY A 9 30.01 -4.78 -32.98
CA GLY A 9 31.40 -4.45 -32.59
C GLY A 9 31.67 -2.98 -32.25
N LYS A 10 30.70 -2.07 -32.46
CA LYS A 10 30.80 -0.68 -32.02
C LYS A 10 30.35 -0.53 -30.56
N LYS A 11 31.13 0.18 -29.74
CA LYS A 11 30.71 0.60 -28.40
C LYS A 11 29.82 1.84 -28.52
N TYR A 12 28.70 1.83 -27.82
CA TYR A 12 27.77 2.96 -27.73
C TYR A 12 27.73 3.43 -26.27
N SER A 13 27.65 4.74 -26.08
CA SER A 13 27.61 5.44 -24.80
C SER A 13 26.17 5.80 -24.40
N MET A 14 25.96 6.24 -23.16
CA MET A 14 24.65 6.75 -22.72
C MET A 14 24.22 7.99 -23.51
N THR A 15 25.17 8.83 -23.95
CA THR A 15 24.90 9.98 -24.80
C THR A 15 24.32 9.58 -26.17
N ASP A 16 24.75 8.44 -26.72
CA ASP A 16 24.18 7.91 -27.96
C ASP A 16 22.71 7.48 -27.75
N VAL A 17 22.41 6.86 -26.60
CA VAL A 17 21.05 6.44 -26.24
C VAL A 17 20.13 7.65 -26.05
N ASP A 18 20.61 8.69 -25.35
CA ASP A 18 19.85 9.92 -25.15
C ASP A 18 19.52 10.62 -26.49
N ASN A 19 20.46 10.60 -27.43
CA ASN A 19 20.23 11.15 -28.77
C ASN A 19 19.20 10.31 -29.54
N TRP A 20 19.26 8.98 -29.46
CA TRP A 20 18.24 8.12 -30.09
C TRP A 20 16.84 8.32 -29.52
N ILE A 21 16.73 8.65 -28.22
CA ILE A 21 15.45 9.00 -27.60
C ILE A 21 14.95 10.35 -28.12
N LYS A 22 15.82 11.36 -28.20
CA LYS A 22 15.48 12.68 -28.76
C LYS A 22 15.08 12.61 -30.23
N GLU A 23 15.71 11.72 -30.99
CA GLU A 23 15.40 11.45 -32.39
C GLU A 23 14.12 10.62 -32.58
N GLY A 24 13.48 10.17 -31.49
CA GLY A 24 12.24 9.37 -31.53
C GLY A 24 12.45 7.92 -31.95
N LYS A 25 13.70 7.45 -32.05
CA LYS A 25 14.03 6.07 -32.39
C LYS A 25 13.63 5.09 -31.28
N TYR A 26 13.62 5.58 -30.04
CA TYR A 26 13.06 4.91 -28.87
C TYR A 26 12.25 5.95 -28.08
N GLY A 27 11.08 5.56 -27.54
CA GLY A 27 10.26 6.48 -26.74
C GLY A 27 10.88 6.81 -25.37
N SER A 28 11.79 5.96 -24.89
CA SER A 28 12.49 6.11 -23.62
C SER A 28 13.74 5.23 -23.57
N PHE A 29 14.58 5.44 -22.55
CA PHE A 29 15.70 4.55 -22.23
C PHE A 29 15.25 3.11 -22.01
N PHE A 30 14.03 2.93 -21.52
CA PHE A 30 13.45 1.61 -21.30
C PHE A 30 13.07 0.90 -22.58
N ASP A 31 12.54 1.59 -23.59
CA ASP A 31 12.23 0.99 -24.90
C ASP A 31 13.51 0.49 -25.57
N PHE A 32 14.58 1.27 -25.44
CA PHE A 32 15.92 0.86 -25.84
C PHE A 32 16.40 -0.39 -25.08
N TYR A 33 16.34 -0.38 -23.75
CA TYR A 33 16.77 -1.51 -22.92
C TYR A 33 15.94 -2.78 -23.17
N SER A 34 14.64 -2.64 -23.41
CA SER A 34 13.76 -3.77 -23.71
C SER A 34 14.08 -4.41 -25.06
N SER A 35 14.52 -3.61 -26.04
CA SER A 35 14.96 -4.12 -27.35
C SER A 35 16.24 -4.98 -27.28
N LEU A 36 17.01 -4.84 -26.19
CA LEU A 36 18.25 -5.59 -25.95
C LEU A 36 18.00 -6.97 -25.30
N VAL A 37 16.86 -7.17 -24.63
CA VAL A 37 16.58 -8.35 -23.82
C VAL A 37 15.51 -9.20 -24.49
N ILE A 38 15.86 -9.82 -25.62
CA ILE A 38 15.01 -10.82 -26.27
C ILE A 38 15.00 -12.08 -25.38
N GLY A 39 13.89 -12.37 -24.70
CA GLY A 39 13.62 -13.70 -24.14
C GLY A 39 13.49 -13.85 -22.62
N LYS A 40 13.57 -12.78 -21.81
CA LYS A 40 13.12 -12.82 -20.41
C LYS A 40 12.20 -11.65 -20.12
N HIS A 41 10.89 -11.85 -20.36
CA HIS A 41 9.85 -10.94 -19.88
C HIS A 41 9.83 -10.96 -18.34
N ARG A 42 10.64 -10.11 -17.72
CA ARG A 42 10.52 -9.67 -16.33
C ARG A 42 10.79 -8.17 -16.22
N SER A 43 10.42 -7.39 -17.24
CA SER A 43 10.49 -5.95 -17.09
C SER A 43 9.29 -5.48 -16.28
N ASP A 44 9.35 -5.61 -14.96
CA ASP A 44 8.46 -4.95 -14.01
C ASP A 44 8.58 -3.41 -14.08
N TYR A 45 9.17 -2.84 -15.15
CA TYR A 45 9.38 -1.41 -15.32
C TYR A 45 8.08 -0.62 -15.32
N GLY A 46 7.01 -1.11 -15.94
CA GLY A 46 5.71 -0.41 -15.85
C GLY A 46 5.28 -0.24 -14.39
N ARG A 47 5.50 -1.27 -13.57
CA ARG A 47 5.22 -1.26 -12.13
C ARG A 47 6.23 -0.44 -11.34
N LEU A 48 7.51 -0.48 -11.70
CA LEU A 48 8.59 0.29 -11.07
C LEU A 48 8.44 1.79 -11.37
N LYS A 49 8.22 2.15 -12.63
CA LYS A 49 7.92 3.51 -13.09
C LYS A 49 6.66 4.02 -12.40
N GLN A 50 5.60 3.22 -12.34
CA GLN A 50 4.42 3.58 -11.57
C GLN A 50 4.73 3.83 -10.09
N GLN A 51 5.58 3.01 -9.46
CA GLN A 51 5.99 3.20 -8.06
C GLN A 51 6.89 4.42 -7.84
N ILE A 52 7.72 4.78 -8.82
CA ILE A 52 8.62 5.94 -8.76
C ILE A 52 7.87 7.24 -9.06
N ASP A 53 6.95 7.20 -10.03
CA ASP A 53 6.19 8.37 -10.48
C ASP A 53 5.01 8.68 -9.53
N GLN A 54 4.55 7.70 -8.74
CA GLN A 54 3.52 7.92 -7.72
C GLN A 54 4.13 8.38 -6.41
N VAL A 55 3.56 9.43 -5.81
CA VAL A 55 3.82 9.79 -4.42
C VAL A 55 3.12 8.79 -3.50
N PRO A 56 3.86 8.00 -2.70
CA PRO A 56 3.24 7.10 -1.76
C PRO A 56 2.82 7.87 -0.50
N VAL A 57 1.56 7.71 -0.11
CA VAL A 57 0.99 8.24 1.12
C VAL A 57 0.65 7.08 2.02
N PHE A 58 1.26 7.04 3.20
CA PHE A 58 1.05 5.98 4.18
C PHE A 58 0.36 6.54 5.39
N ASP A 59 -0.62 5.79 5.85
CA ASP A 59 -1.38 6.15 7.01
C ASP A 59 -1.58 4.96 7.97
N PHE A 60 -2.00 5.29 9.18
CA PHE A 60 -2.38 4.32 10.18
C PHE A 60 -3.91 4.28 10.29
N ASN A 61 -4.53 3.33 9.60
CA ASN A 61 -5.98 3.04 9.68
C ASN A 61 -6.88 4.19 9.19
N SER A 62 -6.41 5.03 8.26
CA SER A 62 -7.19 6.18 7.78
C SER A 62 -8.36 5.79 6.89
N GLY A 63 -8.36 4.59 6.31
CA GLY A 63 -9.53 4.07 5.60
C GLY A 63 -10.83 4.00 6.45
N ARG A 64 -10.72 4.05 7.79
CA ARG A 64 -11.88 4.16 8.68
C ARG A 64 -12.26 5.60 9.00
N TYR A 65 -11.29 6.50 9.11
CA TYR A 65 -11.48 7.86 9.63
C TYR A 65 -11.05 8.92 8.61
N ASP A 66 -9.75 9.23 8.50
CA ASP A 66 -9.25 10.43 7.83
C ASP A 66 -9.62 10.48 6.35
N ILE A 67 -9.49 9.35 5.64
CA ILE A 67 -9.86 9.28 4.21
C ILE A 67 -11.36 9.48 4.03
N ASN A 68 -12.20 8.95 4.92
CA ASN A 68 -13.64 9.13 4.78
C ASN A 68 -14.07 10.59 4.99
N LEU A 69 -13.32 11.33 5.82
CA LEU A 69 -13.53 12.76 6.07
C LEU A 69 -13.01 13.63 4.91
N LEU A 70 -11.82 13.31 4.37
CA LEU A 70 -11.10 14.20 3.45
C LEU A 70 -11.30 13.85 1.96
N LYS A 71 -11.82 12.67 1.63
CA LYS A 71 -11.86 12.18 0.23
C LYS A 71 -12.56 13.11 -0.77
N SER A 72 -13.62 13.81 -0.37
CA SER A 72 -14.33 14.72 -1.28
C SER A 72 -13.42 15.84 -1.77
N ASP A 73 -12.75 16.48 -0.82
CA ASP A 73 -11.87 17.62 -1.08
C ASP A 73 -10.57 17.12 -1.71
N LEU A 74 -10.07 15.97 -1.26
CA LEU A 74 -8.88 15.32 -1.80
C LEU A 74 -9.04 15.03 -3.30
N PHE A 75 -10.16 14.46 -3.73
CA PHE A 75 -10.40 14.18 -5.14
C PHE A 75 -10.64 15.45 -5.95
N ALA A 76 -11.26 16.48 -5.36
CA ALA A 76 -11.39 17.78 -6.01
C ALA A 76 -10.02 18.45 -6.26
N VAL A 77 -9.06 18.30 -5.35
CA VAL A 77 -7.71 18.89 -5.46
C VAL A 77 -6.81 18.12 -6.42
N ILE A 78 -6.90 16.78 -6.45
CA ILE A 78 -6.03 15.94 -7.29
C ILE A 78 -6.42 16.01 -8.76
N ASP A 79 -7.67 16.37 -9.07
CA ASP A 79 -8.18 16.54 -10.43
C ASP A 79 -7.84 15.35 -11.35
N THR A 80 -8.36 14.17 -10.99
CA THR A 80 -8.06 12.93 -11.70
C THR A 80 -9.31 12.10 -11.98
N ASP A 81 -9.47 11.72 -13.25
CA ASP A 81 -10.55 10.83 -13.68
C ASP A 81 -10.25 9.34 -13.42
N ASN A 82 -8.96 9.01 -13.25
CA ASN A 82 -8.49 7.63 -13.09
C ASN A 82 -8.21 7.32 -11.61
N ILE A 83 -9.20 6.74 -10.94
CA ILE A 83 -9.11 6.32 -9.54
C ILE A 83 -9.28 4.80 -9.46
N SER A 84 -8.30 4.13 -8.86
CA SER A 84 -8.38 2.71 -8.51
C SER A 84 -8.48 2.56 -6.99
N VAL A 85 -9.42 1.73 -6.53
CA VAL A 85 -9.70 1.55 -5.10
C VAL A 85 -9.74 0.08 -4.76
N ILE A 86 -9.02 -0.29 -3.70
CA ILE A 86 -9.16 -1.59 -3.03
C ILE A 86 -9.66 -1.30 -1.63
N LYS A 87 -10.84 -1.82 -1.26
CA LYS A 87 -11.40 -1.65 0.08
C LYS A 87 -11.94 -2.98 0.60
N ASN A 88 -11.51 -3.35 1.81
CA ASN A 88 -12.16 -4.34 2.65
C ASN A 88 -12.27 -3.76 4.09
N PRO A 89 -12.95 -4.41 5.04
CA PRO A 89 -13.14 -3.87 6.41
C PRO A 89 -11.84 -3.53 7.17
N SER A 90 -10.72 -4.09 6.72
CA SER A 90 -9.43 -4.05 7.40
C SER A 90 -8.33 -3.33 6.60
N TYR A 91 -8.58 -3.03 5.32
CA TYR A 91 -7.60 -2.50 4.38
C TYR A 91 -8.26 -1.55 3.40
N MET A 92 -7.59 -0.43 3.13
CA MET A 92 -7.97 0.52 2.08
C MET A 92 -6.72 0.96 1.32
N CYS A 93 -6.85 1.01 -0.01
CA CYS A 93 -5.90 1.61 -0.91
C CYS A 93 -6.65 2.46 -1.92
N ILE A 94 -6.15 3.66 -2.17
CA ILE A 94 -6.61 4.52 -3.25
C ILE A 94 -5.37 4.85 -4.08
N ALA A 95 -5.40 4.54 -5.36
CA ALA A 95 -4.31 4.87 -6.26
C ALA A 95 -4.82 5.61 -7.49
N THR A 96 -4.12 6.70 -7.81
CA THR A 96 -4.31 7.54 -9.00
C THR A 96 -3.05 7.46 -9.85
N SER A 97 -2.98 8.17 -10.98
CA SER A 97 -1.74 8.22 -11.79
C SER A 97 -0.53 8.73 -11.01
N ASN A 98 -0.74 9.67 -10.06
CA ASN A 98 0.33 10.43 -9.41
C ASN A 98 0.47 10.14 -7.91
N MET A 99 -0.50 9.46 -7.29
CA MET A 99 -0.51 9.27 -5.84
C MET A 99 -1.09 7.92 -5.46
N LYS A 100 -0.52 7.29 -4.44
CA LYS A 100 -1.04 6.04 -3.87
C LYS A 100 -1.14 6.14 -2.36
N ILE A 101 -2.37 6.17 -1.87
CA ILE A 101 -2.70 6.11 -0.44
C ILE A 101 -2.87 4.64 -0.05
N SER A 102 -2.17 4.18 0.97
CA SER A 102 -2.27 2.81 1.46
C SER A 102 -2.27 2.75 2.98
N ASN A 103 -3.28 2.06 3.55
CA ASN A 103 -3.29 1.69 4.96
C ASN A 103 -2.13 0.71 5.22
N PHE A 104 -1.10 1.14 5.95
CA PHE A 104 0.14 0.37 6.03
C PHE A 104 0.09 -0.85 6.99
N VAL A 105 -0.90 -0.94 7.88
CA VAL A 105 -0.81 -1.82 9.06
C VAL A 105 -1.90 -2.93 9.09
N PRO A 106 -1.57 -4.14 9.58
CA PRO A 106 -2.51 -5.25 9.73
C PRO A 106 -3.74 -4.91 10.56
N ALA A 107 -4.86 -5.48 10.12
CA ALA A 107 -6.10 -5.61 10.87
C ALA A 107 -5.82 -6.05 12.32
N GLY A 108 -6.41 -5.35 13.29
CA GLY A 108 -6.45 -5.82 14.69
C GLY A 108 -5.28 -5.43 15.58
N THR A 109 -4.36 -4.58 15.13
CA THR A 109 -3.33 -3.98 16.01
C THR A 109 -3.63 -2.50 16.26
N SER A 110 -3.54 -2.06 17.52
CA SER A 110 -3.65 -0.64 17.86
C SER A 110 -2.33 0.07 17.54
N TYR A 111 -2.40 1.38 17.30
CA TYR A 111 -1.22 2.22 17.06
C TYR A 111 -0.18 2.08 18.18
N ASP A 112 -0.63 2.12 19.43
CA ASP A 112 0.21 1.93 20.62
C ASP A 112 0.94 0.56 20.65
N LYS A 113 0.24 -0.52 20.27
CA LYS A 113 0.85 -1.86 20.17
C LYS A 113 1.89 -1.92 19.06
N TYR A 114 1.58 -1.30 17.92
CA TYR A 114 2.51 -1.22 16.79
C TYR A 114 3.79 -0.48 17.20
N LEU A 115 3.67 0.72 17.78
CA LEU A 115 4.83 1.47 18.29
C LEU A 115 5.62 0.68 19.34
N THR A 116 4.93 0.09 20.32
CA THR A 116 5.59 -0.68 21.38
C THR A 116 6.38 -1.88 20.84
N THR A 117 5.91 -2.50 19.76
CA THR A 117 6.59 -3.64 19.12
C THR A 117 7.94 -3.24 18.52
N TYR A 118 8.02 -2.07 17.88
CA TYR A 118 9.22 -1.66 17.14
C TYR A 118 10.13 -0.69 17.91
N LEU A 119 9.58 0.09 18.83
CA LEU A 119 10.30 1.12 19.57
C LEU A 119 10.44 0.81 21.06
N GLY A 120 9.73 -0.22 21.56
CA GLY A 120 9.58 -0.46 22.99
C GLY A 120 8.60 0.51 23.65
N LYS A 121 8.43 0.36 24.96
CA LYS A 121 7.58 1.26 25.76
C LYS A 121 8.31 2.57 26.05
N CYS A 122 7.53 3.60 26.38
CA CYS A 122 8.04 4.83 26.96
C CYS A 122 8.97 4.49 28.15
N LYS A 123 10.19 5.01 28.11
CA LYS A 123 11.24 4.75 29.12
C LYS A 123 11.31 5.82 30.22
N GLY A 124 10.43 6.82 30.16
CA GLY A 124 10.36 7.87 31.18
C GLY A 124 9.60 7.39 32.40
N ASP A 125 10.22 7.51 33.57
CA ASP A 125 9.60 7.15 34.85
C ASP A 125 8.46 8.13 35.21
N ASP A 126 8.61 9.40 34.82
CA ASP A 126 7.57 10.43 34.96
C ASP A 126 6.90 10.75 33.62
N LYS A 127 5.59 10.47 33.52
CA LYS A 127 4.80 10.76 32.32
C LYS A 127 4.55 12.25 32.09
N ILE A 128 4.62 13.07 33.14
CA ILE A 128 4.33 14.51 33.06
C ILE A 128 5.50 15.22 32.36
N THR A 129 6.74 14.88 32.70
CA THR A 129 7.93 15.53 32.12
C THR A 129 8.58 14.76 30.97
N CYS A 130 8.10 13.55 30.65
CA CYS A 130 8.71 12.72 29.61
C CYS A 130 8.70 13.36 28.21
N VAL A 131 9.84 13.46 27.54
CA VAL A 131 9.95 14.02 26.18
C VAL A 131 10.35 12.99 25.13
N CYS A 132 10.25 11.69 25.44
CA CYS A 132 10.67 10.63 24.52
C CYS A 132 9.82 10.53 23.23
N GLY A 133 8.69 11.23 23.18
CA GLY A 133 7.77 11.24 22.04
C GLY A 133 6.92 9.99 21.90
N ILE A 134 7.02 9.02 22.82
CA ILE A 134 6.19 7.81 22.85
C ILE A 134 5.11 8.00 23.90
N GLY A 135 3.89 8.31 23.45
CA GLY A 135 2.73 8.52 24.32
C GLY A 135 1.60 9.28 23.63
N LYS A 136 0.44 9.35 24.29
CA LYS A 136 -0.70 10.10 23.77
C LYS A 136 -0.52 11.60 24.03
N GLY A 137 -0.65 12.39 22.98
CA GLY A 137 -0.79 13.84 23.10
C GLY A 137 -2.18 14.23 23.61
N LEU A 138 -2.30 15.47 24.08
CA LEU A 138 -3.57 16.10 24.43
C LEU A 138 -3.78 17.31 23.54
N PHE A 139 -4.99 17.44 23.01
CA PHE A 139 -5.36 18.57 22.16
C PHE A 139 -6.82 18.98 22.40
N PRO A 140 -7.13 20.28 22.49
CA PRO A 140 -8.46 20.77 22.86
C PRO A 140 -9.36 20.85 21.63
N TYR A 141 -9.84 19.72 21.12
CA TYR A 141 -10.57 19.63 19.85
C TYR A 141 -11.78 20.56 19.77
N GLU A 142 -12.62 20.57 20.81
CA GLU A 142 -13.87 21.34 20.82
C GLU A 142 -13.64 22.84 21.03
N HIS A 143 -12.44 23.23 21.48
CA HIS A 143 -12.03 24.63 21.57
C HIS A 143 -11.71 25.22 20.19
N ILE A 144 -11.32 24.38 19.22
CA ILE A 144 -10.99 24.81 17.87
C ILE A 144 -12.27 25.02 17.04
N THR A 145 -12.91 26.17 17.25
CA THR A 145 -14.14 26.57 16.53
C THR A 145 -13.86 27.35 15.25
N SER A 146 -12.65 27.89 15.08
CA SER A 146 -12.21 28.60 13.88
C SER A 146 -10.69 28.60 13.78
N PHE A 147 -10.15 28.88 12.58
CA PHE A 147 -8.71 28.98 12.35
C PHE A 147 -8.02 30.04 13.22
N ASN A 148 -8.72 31.12 13.57
CA ASN A 148 -8.17 32.19 14.40
C ASN A 148 -7.81 31.72 15.81
N VAL A 149 -8.47 30.69 16.33
CA VAL A 149 -8.16 30.09 17.64
C VAL A 149 -6.73 29.57 17.69
N LEU A 150 -6.20 29.04 16.57
CA LEU A 150 -4.83 28.54 16.50
C LEU A 150 -3.77 29.63 16.74
N SER A 151 -4.13 30.91 16.57
CA SER A 151 -3.23 32.04 16.80
C SER A 151 -3.24 32.53 18.24
N GLN A 152 -4.10 32.00 19.11
CA GLN A 152 -4.13 32.36 20.53
C GLN A 152 -2.82 31.95 21.22
N THR A 153 -2.30 32.84 22.05
CA THR A 153 -0.96 32.72 22.68
C THR A 153 -0.99 32.22 24.12
N SER A 154 -2.17 31.99 24.67
CA SER A 154 -2.37 31.47 26.02
C SER A 154 -2.58 29.96 26.01
N ILE A 155 -2.09 29.29 27.05
CA ILE A 155 -2.39 27.87 27.30
C ILE A 155 -3.92 27.71 27.42
N PRO A 156 -4.54 26.77 26.68
CA PRO A 156 -5.97 26.52 26.81
C PRO A 156 -6.33 26.11 28.25
N PRO A 157 -7.43 26.60 28.82
CA PRO A 157 -7.87 26.20 30.16
C PRO A 157 -8.23 24.71 30.18
N GLN A 158 -8.20 24.08 31.36
CA GLN A 158 -8.49 22.64 31.50
C GLN A 158 -9.82 22.22 30.86
N LEU A 159 -10.87 23.03 31.03
CA LEU A 159 -12.21 22.81 30.45
C LEU A 159 -12.21 22.81 28.92
N ALA A 160 -11.23 23.44 28.27
CA ALA A 160 -11.11 23.44 26.81
C ALA A 160 -10.78 22.05 26.23
N PHE A 161 -10.28 21.13 27.07
CA PHE A 161 -9.98 19.75 26.69
C PHE A 161 -11.13 18.78 26.96
N ASP A 162 -12.28 19.26 27.47
CA ASP A 162 -13.45 18.43 27.66
C ASP A 162 -13.99 17.93 26.31
N SER A 163 -14.33 16.64 26.25
CA SER A 163 -14.93 16.01 25.08
C SER A 163 -16.38 15.68 25.37
N LYS A 164 -17.32 16.41 24.77
CA LYS A 164 -18.75 16.10 24.77
C LYS A 164 -19.05 14.78 24.06
N LEU A 165 -18.30 14.49 23.00
CA LEU A 165 -18.44 13.24 22.25
C LEU A 165 -18.17 12.01 23.14
N ARG A 166 -17.17 12.10 24.03
CA ARG A 166 -16.78 11.00 24.92
C ARG A 166 -17.32 11.13 26.34
N GLY A 167 -17.85 12.30 26.70
CA GLY A 167 -18.23 12.63 28.07
C GLY A 167 -17.03 12.62 29.04
N THR A 168 -15.85 13.02 28.58
CA THR A 168 -14.60 12.93 29.36
C THR A 168 -13.94 14.28 29.52
N SER A 169 -13.34 14.50 30.70
CA SER A 169 -12.46 15.63 31.00
C SER A 169 -11.04 15.15 31.23
N ILE A 170 -10.06 16.03 31.05
CA ILE A 170 -8.67 15.73 31.38
C ILE A 170 -8.43 15.79 32.89
N THR A 171 -7.52 14.94 33.36
CA THR A 171 -7.08 14.89 34.75
C THR A 171 -6.13 16.04 35.10
N SER A 172 -5.89 16.28 36.40
CA SER A 172 -4.92 17.30 36.85
C SER A 172 -3.52 17.03 36.31
N ASN A 173 -3.06 15.77 36.29
CA ASN A 173 -1.75 15.39 35.76
C ASN A 173 -1.64 15.62 34.25
N GLU A 174 -2.73 15.42 33.50
CA GLU A 174 -2.79 15.72 32.07
C GLU A 174 -2.75 17.22 31.80
N ASN A 175 -3.41 18.02 32.65
CA ASN A 175 -3.31 19.48 32.59
C ASN A 175 -1.89 19.97 32.91
N GLU A 176 -1.24 19.40 33.93
CA GLU A 176 0.18 19.67 34.24
C GLU A 176 1.10 19.28 33.09
N ARG A 177 0.83 18.16 32.42
CA ARG A 177 1.55 17.73 31.23
C ARG A 177 1.47 18.77 30.10
N VAL A 178 0.27 19.31 29.83
CA VAL A 178 0.08 20.36 28.81
C VAL A 178 0.89 21.61 29.15
N LYS A 179 0.85 22.05 30.42
CA LYS A 179 1.65 23.19 30.88
C LYS A 179 3.15 22.95 30.71
N PHE A 180 3.62 21.79 31.14
CA PHE A 180 5.02 21.40 30.99
C PHE A 180 5.47 21.43 29.53
N VAL A 181 4.73 20.82 28.60
CA VAL A 181 5.15 20.80 27.17
C VAL A 181 5.05 22.18 26.54
N TRP A 182 4.08 23.00 26.93
CA TRP A 182 3.96 24.37 26.45
C TRP A 182 5.21 25.18 26.81
N GLU A 183 5.66 25.09 28.06
CA GLU A 183 6.87 25.76 28.54
C GLU A 183 8.15 25.14 27.96
N TYR A 184 8.27 23.81 28.01
CA TYR A 184 9.47 23.07 27.57
C TYR A 184 9.77 23.26 26.07
N TYR A 185 8.74 23.29 25.23
CA TYR A 185 8.89 23.54 23.79
C TYR A 185 8.76 25.01 23.40
N GLU A 186 8.68 25.92 24.38
CA GLU A 186 8.57 27.37 24.17
C GLU A 186 7.43 27.74 23.20
N MET A 187 6.28 27.11 23.36
CA MET A 187 5.13 27.28 22.47
C MET A 187 4.61 28.73 22.55
N LYS A 188 4.39 29.34 21.39
CA LYS A 188 3.91 30.72 21.27
C LYS A 188 2.43 30.77 20.98
N SER A 189 1.85 29.71 20.42
CA SER A 189 0.42 29.64 20.19
C SER A 189 -0.15 28.22 20.23
N ILE A 190 -1.49 28.12 20.20
CA ILE A 190 -2.21 26.85 20.08
C ILE A 190 -1.79 26.08 18.81
N LYS A 191 -1.36 26.78 17.75
CA LYS A 191 -0.79 26.15 16.55
C LYS A 191 0.46 25.33 16.88
N ASP A 192 1.33 25.80 17.76
CA ASP A 192 2.53 25.05 18.15
C ASP A 192 2.15 23.80 18.93
N LEU A 193 1.12 23.89 19.79
CA LEU A 193 0.54 22.74 20.47
C LEU A 193 -0.05 21.71 19.48
N LEU A 194 -0.73 22.18 18.43
CA LEU A 194 -1.24 21.31 17.35
C LEU A 194 -0.09 20.61 16.60
N VAL A 195 0.98 21.35 16.26
CA VAL A 195 2.16 20.78 15.60
C VAL A 195 2.82 19.73 16.48
N TRP A 196 2.99 20.02 17.77
CA TRP A 196 3.51 19.05 18.74
C TRP A 196 2.61 17.81 18.83
N TYR A 197 1.29 17.99 18.96
CA TYR A 197 0.33 16.90 19.01
C TYR A 197 0.43 15.99 17.79
N ASN A 198 0.44 16.57 16.58
CA ASN A 198 0.56 15.81 15.34
C ASN A 198 1.93 15.11 15.23
N ASN A 199 3.01 15.75 15.69
CA ASN A 199 4.34 15.15 15.67
C ASN A 199 4.46 13.95 16.62
N LEU A 200 3.67 13.87 17.70
CA LEU A 200 3.60 12.68 18.55
C LEU A 200 3.04 11.46 17.82
N ASP A 201 2.20 11.65 16.80
CA ASP A 201 1.74 10.56 15.95
C ASP A 201 2.70 10.33 14.77
N VAL A 202 3.20 11.38 14.11
CA VAL A 202 4.02 11.19 12.90
C VAL A 202 5.44 10.68 13.19
N VAL A 203 6.14 11.27 14.16
CA VAL A 203 7.56 10.98 14.40
C VAL A 203 7.80 9.55 14.88
N PRO A 204 7.06 9.02 15.87
CA PRO A 204 7.19 7.62 16.27
C PRO A 204 6.78 6.66 15.16
N PHE A 205 5.76 6.99 14.37
CA PHE A 205 5.34 6.16 13.26
C PHE A 205 6.48 5.98 12.24
N ILE A 206 7.14 7.07 11.83
CA ILE A 206 8.30 6.99 10.92
C ILE A 206 9.43 6.15 11.52
N LYS A 207 9.72 6.30 12.82
CA LYS A 207 10.76 5.50 13.50
C LYS A 207 10.39 4.00 13.49
N ALA A 208 9.13 3.66 13.77
CA ALA A 208 8.65 2.29 13.78
C ALA A 208 8.67 1.67 12.38
N ILE A 209 8.25 2.41 11.35
CA ILE A 209 8.35 2.00 9.94
C ILE A 209 9.79 1.68 9.56
N LYS A 210 10.74 2.56 9.91
CA LYS A 210 12.16 2.35 9.62
C LYS A 210 12.68 1.08 10.29
N ALA A 211 12.34 0.87 11.56
CA ALA A 211 12.71 -0.36 12.27
C ALA A 211 12.11 -1.61 11.62
N GLN A 212 10.82 -1.58 11.26
CA GLN A 212 10.16 -2.66 10.53
C GLN A 212 10.83 -2.94 9.17
N ARG A 213 11.16 -1.89 8.41
CA ARG A 213 11.83 -2.00 7.12
C ARG A 213 13.15 -2.76 7.23
N GLU A 214 13.95 -2.50 8.26
CA GLU A 214 15.23 -3.19 8.46
C GLU A 214 15.09 -4.68 8.80
N ILE A 215 13.91 -5.13 9.26
CA ILE A 215 13.62 -6.57 9.43
C ILE A 215 13.38 -7.22 8.06
N PHE A 216 12.51 -6.63 7.24
CA PHE A 216 12.12 -7.20 5.94
C PHE A 216 13.21 -7.09 4.87
N LYS A 217 14.09 -6.09 4.96
CA LYS A 217 15.28 -6.00 4.11
C LYS A 217 16.20 -7.21 4.21
N ARG A 218 16.18 -7.96 5.32
CA ARG A 218 16.95 -9.21 5.48
C ARG A 218 16.44 -10.34 4.58
N PHE A 219 15.24 -10.19 4.04
CA PHE A 219 14.60 -11.13 3.12
C PHE A 219 14.51 -10.56 1.69
N ASP A 220 15.27 -9.50 1.40
CA ASP A 220 15.24 -8.76 0.14
C ASP A 220 13.83 -8.25 -0.24
N LEU A 221 13.03 -7.87 0.76
CA LEU A 221 11.69 -7.32 0.60
C LEU A 221 11.64 -5.83 0.94
N ASP A 222 10.98 -5.04 0.08
CA ASP A 222 10.56 -3.69 0.41
C ASP A 222 9.15 -3.70 1.02
N ILE A 223 9.02 -3.16 2.23
CA ILE A 223 7.78 -3.23 3.01
C ILE A 223 6.56 -2.58 2.33
N PHE A 224 6.76 -1.70 1.34
CA PHE A 224 5.70 -0.98 0.65
C PHE A 224 5.49 -1.44 -0.80
N ALA A 225 6.57 -1.83 -1.48
CA ALA A 225 6.49 -2.31 -2.86
C ALA A 225 6.10 -3.79 -2.92
N ASP A 226 6.62 -4.60 -1.99
CA ASP A 226 6.37 -6.03 -1.93
C ASP A 226 5.17 -6.40 -1.08
N GLY A 227 4.80 -5.53 -0.15
CA GLY A 227 3.75 -5.77 0.83
C GLY A 227 2.60 -4.79 0.66
N VAL A 228 1.40 -5.32 0.49
CA VAL A 228 0.17 -4.53 0.66
C VAL A 228 -0.16 -4.40 2.16
N SER A 229 0.37 -5.31 3.00
CA SER A 229 0.21 -5.35 4.45
C SER A 229 1.33 -6.18 5.10
N LEU A 230 1.51 -6.07 6.42
CA LEU A 230 2.46 -6.90 7.17
C LEU A 230 2.23 -8.42 7.00
N PRO A 231 1.00 -8.97 7.08
CA PRO A 231 0.77 -10.39 6.82
C PRO A 231 1.20 -10.82 5.42
N GLY A 232 0.95 -9.99 4.40
CA GLY A 232 1.40 -10.30 3.04
C GLY A 232 2.92 -10.36 2.91
N LEU A 233 3.66 -9.52 3.64
CA LEU A 233 5.12 -9.61 3.71
C LEU A 233 5.57 -10.87 4.45
N SER A 234 4.97 -11.17 5.60
CA SER A 234 5.29 -12.38 6.38
C SER A 234 5.03 -13.65 5.57
N GLU A 235 3.96 -13.68 4.79
CA GLU A 235 3.62 -14.81 3.92
C GLU A 235 4.64 -14.95 2.77
N LYS A 236 5.10 -13.84 2.18
CA LYS A 236 6.22 -13.87 1.21
C LYS A 236 7.50 -14.46 1.83
N VAL A 237 7.85 -14.05 3.04
CA VAL A 237 9.01 -14.61 3.76
C VAL A 237 8.84 -16.11 4.00
N MET A 238 7.65 -16.54 4.43
CA MET A 238 7.33 -17.95 4.60
C MET A 238 7.51 -18.71 3.28
N TYR A 239 6.96 -18.20 2.18
CA TYR A 239 7.11 -18.82 0.86
C TYR A 239 8.57 -18.91 0.43
N GLN A 240 9.36 -17.85 0.55
CA GLN A 240 10.81 -17.90 0.24
C GLN A 240 11.52 -19.00 1.04
N THR A 241 11.19 -19.13 2.33
CA THR A 241 11.78 -20.14 3.21
C THR A 241 11.35 -21.56 2.81
N CYS A 242 10.06 -21.76 2.52
CA CYS A 242 9.54 -23.06 2.08
C CYS A 242 10.09 -23.45 0.70
N PHE A 243 10.14 -22.52 -0.26
CA PHE A 243 10.59 -22.78 -1.63
C PHE A 243 12.08 -23.14 -1.72
N ASN A 244 12.92 -22.52 -0.90
CA ASN A 244 14.33 -22.88 -0.81
C ASN A 244 14.56 -24.29 -0.28
N ASN A 245 13.62 -24.82 0.52
CA ASN A 245 13.71 -26.13 1.15
C ASN A 245 12.82 -27.18 0.49
N THR A 246 12.16 -26.87 -0.64
CA THR A 246 11.23 -27.83 -1.25
C THR A 246 12.00 -28.86 -2.08
N GLN A 247 11.86 -30.13 -1.72
CA GLN A 247 12.13 -31.20 -2.66
C GLN A 247 10.95 -31.29 -3.62
N TYR A 248 11.21 -31.02 -4.90
CA TYR A 248 10.21 -31.24 -5.93
C TYR A 248 9.96 -32.75 -6.04
N PRO A 249 8.71 -33.23 -5.91
CA PRO A 249 8.40 -34.61 -6.25
C PRO A 249 8.74 -34.82 -7.72
N ASP A 250 9.19 -36.03 -8.06
CA ASP A 250 9.39 -36.41 -9.46
C ASP A 250 8.14 -36.06 -10.28
N LYS A 251 8.34 -35.27 -11.35
CA LYS A 251 7.28 -34.88 -12.28
C LYS A 251 6.87 -36.09 -13.12
N LYS A 252 6.22 -37.07 -12.51
CA LYS A 252 5.49 -38.09 -13.26
C LYS A 252 4.19 -37.44 -13.77
N PRO A 253 3.86 -37.60 -15.07
CA PRO A 253 2.58 -37.12 -15.58
C PRO A 253 1.46 -37.66 -14.70
N ALA A 254 0.62 -36.78 -14.15
CA ALA A 254 -0.59 -37.24 -13.49
C ALA A 254 -1.45 -37.97 -14.51
N ASN A 255 -2.11 -39.04 -14.09
CA ASN A 255 -3.14 -39.67 -14.92
C ASN A 255 -4.16 -38.58 -15.28
N ALA A 256 -4.50 -38.49 -16.57
CA ALA A 256 -5.50 -37.55 -17.04
C ALA A 256 -6.77 -37.69 -16.19
N PHE A 257 -7.29 -36.57 -15.69
CA PHE A 257 -8.46 -36.58 -14.84
C PHE A 257 -9.64 -37.20 -15.61
N GLN A 258 -10.03 -38.41 -15.22
CA GLN A 258 -11.20 -39.10 -15.75
C GLN A 258 -12.41 -38.57 -15.00
N PHE A 259 -13.18 -37.70 -15.65
CA PHE A 259 -14.40 -37.16 -15.07
C PHE A 259 -15.38 -38.31 -14.76
N PRO A 260 -15.82 -38.52 -13.50
CA PRO A 260 -16.63 -39.69 -13.17
C PRO A 260 -17.96 -39.69 -13.94
N ALA A 261 -18.26 -40.77 -14.65
CA ALA A 261 -19.49 -40.91 -15.45
C ALA A 261 -20.76 -40.67 -14.63
N LYS A 262 -20.76 -41.08 -13.35
CA LYS A 262 -21.86 -40.85 -12.40
C LYS A 262 -22.08 -39.37 -12.07
N ARG A 263 -21.01 -38.56 -12.06
CA ARG A 263 -21.11 -37.12 -11.84
C ARG A 263 -21.64 -36.42 -13.10
N MET A 264 -21.22 -36.89 -14.28
CA MET A 264 -21.69 -36.40 -15.58
C MET A 264 -23.19 -36.69 -15.78
N SER A 265 -23.65 -37.90 -15.43
CA SER A 265 -25.07 -38.22 -15.45
C SER A 265 -25.88 -37.37 -14.47
N GLY A 266 -25.31 -37.09 -13.28
CA GLY A 266 -25.90 -36.16 -12.31
C GLY A 266 -26.12 -34.75 -12.87
N TYR A 267 -25.13 -34.19 -13.58
CA TYR A 267 -25.29 -32.89 -14.26
C TYR A 267 -26.37 -32.94 -15.34
N LYS A 268 -26.38 -33.98 -16.18
CA LYS A 268 -27.43 -34.17 -17.21
C LYS A 268 -28.83 -34.24 -16.60
N SER A 269 -29.01 -34.94 -15.48
CA SER A 269 -30.29 -35.02 -14.78
C SER A 269 -30.71 -33.69 -14.16
N GLN A 270 -29.76 -32.91 -13.62
CA GLN A 270 -30.03 -31.57 -13.09
C GLN A 270 -30.43 -30.60 -14.21
N ASP A 271 -29.75 -30.66 -15.35
CA ASP A 271 -30.05 -29.82 -16.51
C ASP A 271 -31.43 -30.16 -17.09
N ALA A 272 -31.76 -31.44 -17.21
CA ALA A 272 -33.08 -31.90 -17.64
C ALA A 272 -34.19 -31.43 -16.66
N LYS A 273 -33.96 -31.53 -15.35
CA LYS A 273 -34.90 -31.07 -14.32
C LYS A 273 -35.10 -29.55 -14.35
N ALA A 274 -34.04 -28.81 -14.63
CA ALA A 274 -34.06 -27.36 -14.74
C ALA A 274 -34.47 -26.85 -16.14
N LYS A 275 -34.81 -27.75 -17.08
CA LYS A 275 -35.11 -27.44 -18.49
C LYS A 275 -34.06 -26.54 -19.15
N ARG A 276 -32.79 -26.73 -18.82
CA ARG A 276 -31.70 -25.95 -19.41
C ARG A 276 -31.41 -26.51 -20.79
N GLU A 277 -31.62 -25.70 -21.82
CA GLU A 277 -31.19 -26.03 -23.18
C GLU A 277 -29.74 -25.56 -23.36
N PHE A 278 -28.83 -26.51 -23.50
CA PHE A 278 -27.47 -26.23 -23.96
C PHE A 278 -27.25 -26.96 -25.29
N GLY A 279 -27.60 -26.28 -26.37
CA GLY A 279 -27.11 -26.62 -27.71
C GLY A 279 -25.93 -25.73 -28.04
N MET A 280 -24.70 -26.08 -27.65
CA MET A 280 -23.53 -25.48 -28.30
C MET A 280 -23.35 -26.21 -29.63
N THR A 281 -23.92 -25.67 -30.71
CA THR A 281 -23.52 -26.05 -32.07
C THR A 281 -22.11 -25.49 -32.35
N LEU A 282 -21.42 -26.05 -33.34
CA LEU A 282 -20.13 -25.49 -33.81
C LEU A 282 -20.22 -23.99 -34.13
N ASP A 283 -21.37 -23.54 -34.61
CA ASP A 283 -21.66 -22.11 -34.86
C ASP A 283 -21.61 -21.23 -33.59
N HIS A 284 -21.94 -21.78 -32.42
CA HIS A 284 -21.82 -21.07 -31.14
C HIS A 284 -20.35 -20.92 -30.70
N LEU A 285 -19.47 -21.86 -31.05
CA LEU A 285 -18.03 -21.74 -30.81
C LEU A 285 -17.42 -20.65 -31.71
N ASP A 286 -17.80 -20.59 -32.98
CA ASP A 286 -17.31 -19.55 -33.91
C ASP A 286 -17.84 -18.14 -33.55
N THR A 287 -19.06 -18.05 -33.02
CA THR A 287 -19.62 -16.79 -32.55
C THR A 287 -18.95 -16.32 -31.24
N ALA A 288 -18.64 -17.23 -30.32
CA ALA A 288 -17.92 -16.93 -29.08
C ALA A 288 -16.41 -16.66 -29.29
N ALA A 289 -15.82 -17.24 -30.34
CA ALA A 289 -14.42 -17.08 -30.70
C ALA A 289 -14.09 -15.69 -31.28
N LYS A 290 -15.06 -15.01 -31.91
CA LYS A 290 -14.82 -13.76 -32.65
C LYS A 290 -14.36 -12.54 -31.82
N PRO A 291 -14.67 -12.40 -30.51
CA PRO A 291 -14.03 -11.37 -29.69
C PRO A 291 -13.07 -11.90 -28.60
N LYS A 292 -12.96 -13.22 -28.39
CA LYS A 292 -12.22 -13.80 -27.24
C LYS A 292 -10.99 -14.63 -27.59
N LEU A 293 -10.59 -14.68 -28.87
CA LEU A 293 -9.36 -15.36 -29.29
C LEU A 293 -8.06 -14.70 -28.77
N SER A 294 -8.12 -13.47 -28.26
CA SER A 294 -6.96 -12.79 -27.67
C SER A 294 -6.60 -13.26 -26.25
N VAL A 295 -7.55 -13.86 -25.51
CA VAL A 295 -7.35 -14.20 -24.09
C VAL A 295 -6.93 -15.66 -23.88
N TRP A 296 -7.32 -16.58 -24.75
CA TRP A 296 -7.01 -18.01 -24.59
C TRP A 296 -5.64 -18.43 -25.17
N ILE A 297 -5.07 -17.69 -26.12
CA ILE A 297 -3.72 -17.98 -26.63
C ILE A 297 -2.63 -17.65 -25.59
N MET A 298 -2.89 -16.72 -24.65
CA MET A 298 -1.93 -16.40 -23.58
C MET A 298 -1.81 -17.47 -22.48
N LEU A 299 -2.82 -18.34 -22.29
CA LEU A 299 -2.77 -19.37 -21.24
C LEU A 299 -2.15 -20.71 -21.70
N LEU A 300 -1.92 -20.90 -23.01
CA LEU A 300 -1.33 -22.13 -23.55
C LEU A 300 0.16 -22.01 -23.93
N GLN A 301 0.78 -20.84 -23.75
CA GLN A 301 2.23 -20.66 -23.92
C GLN A 301 3.02 -20.60 -22.61
N ALA A 302 2.37 -20.78 -21.45
CA ALA A 302 3.03 -20.77 -20.15
C ALA A 302 3.45 -22.16 -19.63
N ASP A 303 3.45 -23.18 -20.49
CA ASP A 303 3.96 -24.52 -20.15
C ASP A 303 4.83 -25.09 -21.29
N ARG A 304 5.95 -24.41 -21.55
CA ARG A 304 7.16 -24.96 -22.16
C ARG A 304 8.40 -24.33 -21.54
#